data_AF-A0A1E1W8V3-F1
#
_entry.id   AF-A0A1E1W8V3-F1
#
_cell.length_a   1.000
_cell.length_b   1.000
_cell.length_c   1.000
_cell.angle_alpha   90.00
_cell.angle_beta   90.00
_cell.angle_gamma   90.00
#
_symmetry.space_group_name_H-M   'P 1'
#
loop_
_entity.id
_entity.type
_entity.pdbx_description
1 polymer ?
#
loop_
_entity_poly.entity_id
_entity_poly.type
_entity_poly.pdbx_seq_one_letter_code
_entity_poly.pdbx_strand_id
1 'polypeptide(L)'
;MKLLVVLAALVALCAGSPTLLIPGDNSHYVEGESRYIWMPDGEGVPHLVDLQEKDDDEVSRESRNGANNQYWLYTRQNPNSFQLLVHNNINSVRNSNYVASRPLKVIVHGWNSNGNSEINPMVTSAFLAVLDGNVIVVDW
;
A
#
# COMPACT_ATOMS: atom_id res chain seq x y z
N MET A 1 39.95 7.95 -45.41
CA MET A 1 39.73 8.86 -44.27
C MET A 1 38.26 9.11 -43.95
N LYS A 2 37.39 9.43 -44.92
CA LYS A 2 35.95 9.70 -44.64
C LYS A 2 35.18 8.50 -44.05
N LEU A 3 35.52 7.27 -44.46
CA LEU A 3 34.86 6.04 -43.98
C LEU A 3 35.17 5.70 -42.51
N LEU A 4 36.40 6.00 -42.04
CA LEU A 4 36.85 5.74 -40.67
C LEU A 4 36.21 6.71 -39.66
N VAL A 5 35.95 7.96 -40.08
CA VAL A 5 35.27 8.97 -39.25
C VAL A 5 33.80 8.61 -39.04
N VAL A 6 33.13 8.10 -40.07
CA VAL A 6 31.73 7.63 -39.99
C VAL A 6 31.61 6.40 -39.08
N LEU A 7 32.57 5.47 -39.15
CA LEU A 7 32.58 4.28 -38.29
C LEU A 7 32.83 4.64 -36.81
N ALA A 8 33.73 5.59 -36.52
CA ALA A 8 33.97 6.07 -35.15
C ALA A 8 32.76 6.80 -34.55
N ALA A 9 32.02 7.57 -35.36
CA ALA A 9 30.78 8.23 -34.94
C ALA A 9 29.65 7.22 -34.64
N LEU A 10 29.56 6.12 -35.39
CA LEU A 10 28.59 5.04 -35.15
C LEU A 10 28.91 4.23 -33.89
N VAL A 11 30.19 3.95 -33.61
CA VAL A 11 30.60 3.24 -32.38
C VAL A 11 30.36 4.09 -31.13
N ALA A 12 30.57 5.41 -31.20
CA ALA A 12 30.24 6.32 -30.10
C ALA A 12 28.73 6.40 -29.83
N LEU A 13 27.89 6.24 -30.86
CA LEU A 13 26.43 6.20 -30.73
C LEU A 13 25.93 4.90 -30.07
N CYS A 14 26.65 3.78 -30.25
CA CYS A 14 26.27 2.48 -29.67
C CYS A 14 26.74 2.28 -28.21
N ALA A 15 27.66 3.11 -27.71
CA ALA A 15 28.14 3.04 -26.31
C ALA A 15 27.20 3.74 -25.32
N GLY A 16 26.26 4.55 -25.81
CA GLY A 16 25.25 5.22 -25.00
C GLY A 16 23.98 4.38 -24.86
N SER A 17 24.10 3.14 -24.38
CA SER A 17 22.91 2.50 -23.81
C SER A 17 22.61 3.27 -22.52
N PRO A 18 21.38 3.80 -22.30
CA PRO A 18 21.05 4.34 -21.00
C PRO A 18 21.18 3.20 -20.01
N THR A 19 22.27 3.18 -19.24
CA THR A 19 22.32 2.34 -18.05
C THR A 19 21.16 2.82 -17.21
N LEU A 20 20.13 1.97 -17.05
CA LEU A 20 19.13 2.15 -16.01
C LEU A 20 19.90 2.09 -14.69
N LEU A 21 20.35 3.25 -14.22
CA LEU A 21 21.06 3.36 -12.96
C LEU A 21 20.01 3.16 -11.89
N ILE A 22 19.96 1.94 -11.35
CA ILE A 22 19.25 1.67 -10.11
C ILE A 22 19.97 2.51 -9.04
N PRO A 23 19.28 3.47 -8.41
CA PRO A 23 19.89 4.32 -7.40
C PRO A 23 20.29 3.50 -6.17
N GLY A 24 21.40 3.87 -5.52
CA GLY A 24 21.86 3.19 -4.30
C GLY A 24 21.08 3.60 -3.04
N ASP A 25 20.51 4.80 -3.03
CA ASP A 25 19.67 5.36 -1.98
C ASP A 25 18.67 6.36 -2.59
N ASN A 26 18.04 7.24 -1.79
CA ASN A 26 17.12 8.27 -2.28
C ASN A 26 17.77 9.65 -2.48
N SER A 27 19.11 9.77 -2.46
CA SER A 27 19.79 11.06 -2.64
C SER A 27 19.62 11.66 -4.03
N HIS A 28 19.32 10.83 -5.03
CA HIS A 28 18.99 11.24 -6.39
C HIS A 28 17.54 11.71 -6.56
N TYR A 29 16.67 11.48 -5.58
CA TYR A 29 15.23 11.67 -5.73
C TYR A 29 14.87 13.14 -5.96
N VAL A 30 14.11 13.37 -7.03
CA VAL A 30 13.48 14.65 -7.36
C VAL A 30 12.04 14.35 -7.76
N GLU A 31 11.09 14.90 -7.00
CA GLU A 31 9.65 14.79 -7.23
C GLU A 31 9.29 15.15 -8.68
N GLY A 32 8.53 14.30 -9.36
CA GLY A 32 8.11 14.50 -10.74
C GLY A 32 9.16 14.22 -11.83
N GLU A 33 10.44 14.05 -11.47
CA GLU A 33 11.53 13.82 -12.43
C GLU A 33 12.15 12.42 -12.30
N SER A 34 12.32 11.94 -11.07
CA SER A 34 12.94 10.64 -10.81
C SER A 34 12.02 9.49 -11.22
N ARG A 35 12.59 8.50 -11.92
CA ARG A 35 11.86 7.27 -12.27
C ARG A 35 11.78 6.29 -11.11
N TYR A 36 12.83 6.17 -10.31
CA TYR A 36 12.91 5.19 -9.24
C TYR A 36 13.01 5.86 -7.87
N ILE A 37 12.40 5.24 -6.87
CA ILE A 37 12.51 5.60 -5.47
C ILE A 37 12.57 4.34 -4.61
N TRP A 38 13.34 4.35 -3.53
CA TRP A 38 13.28 3.34 -2.48
C TRP A 38 12.19 3.71 -1.47
N MET A 39 11.18 2.86 -1.33
CA MET A 39 10.09 3.04 -0.37
C MET A 39 10.06 1.87 0.62
N PRO A 40 10.02 2.13 1.93
CA PRO A 40 9.83 1.07 2.90
C PRO A 40 8.40 0.52 2.83
N ASP A 41 8.25 -0.78 3.05
CA ASP A 41 6.94 -1.41 3.27
C ASP A 41 6.46 -1.29 4.72
N GLY A 42 5.37 -1.98 5.05
CA GLY A 42 4.80 -2.00 6.41
C GLY A 42 5.72 -2.60 7.49
N GLU A 43 6.82 -3.27 7.11
CA GLU A 43 7.84 -3.83 8.01
C GLU A 43 9.15 -3.02 7.99
N GLY A 44 9.18 -1.92 7.22
CA GLY A 44 10.36 -1.06 7.07
C GLY A 44 11.38 -1.58 6.05
N VAL A 45 11.08 -2.65 5.31
CA VAL A 45 11.97 -3.20 4.29
C VAL A 45 11.89 -2.31 3.04
N PRO A 46 13.02 -1.80 2.52
CA PRO A 46 13.03 -0.94 1.35
C PRO A 46 12.78 -1.72 0.06
N HIS A 47 11.85 -1.23 -0.77
CA HIS A 47 11.53 -1.74 -2.10
C HIS A 47 11.82 -0.67 -3.15
N LEU A 48 12.41 -1.06 -4.29
CA LEU A 48 12.62 -0.19 -5.43
C LEU A 48 11.31 -0.07 -6.22
N VAL A 49 10.74 1.12 -6.27
CA VAL A 49 9.49 1.41 -6.98
C VAL A 49 9.78 2.17 -8.27
N ASP A 50 9.20 1.73 -9.38
CA ASP A 50 9.23 2.42 -10.68
C ASP A 50 8.01 3.34 -10.81
N LEU A 51 8.21 4.65 -10.66
CA LEU A 51 7.18 5.68 -10.74
C LEU A 51 6.63 5.90 -12.16
N GLN A 52 7.24 5.26 -13.17
CA GLN A 52 6.79 5.28 -14.56
C GLN A 52 6.22 3.93 -15.01
N GLU A 53 6.09 2.96 -14.11
CA GLU A 53 5.39 1.72 -14.40
C GLU A 53 3.96 2.04 -14.86
N LYS A 54 3.53 1.41 -15.95
CA LYS A 54 2.17 1.58 -16.45
C LYS A 54 1.26 0.67 -15.66
N ASP A 55 0.21 1.24 -15.10
CA ASP A 55 -0.86 0.45 -14.51
C ASP A 55 -1.49 -0.47 -15.56
N ASP A 56 -1.69 -1.73 -15.19
CA ASP A 56 -2.58 -2.62 -15.92
C ASP A 56 -4.03 -2.24 -15.54
N ASP A 57 -4.65 -1.41 -16.37
CA ASP A 57 -5.98 -0.86 -16.16
C ASP A 57 -7.06 -1.93 -15.91
N GLU A 58 -6.92 -3.13 -16.47
CA GLU A 58 -7.90 -4.21 -16.30
C GLU A 58 -7.78 -4.84 -14.91
N VAL A 59 -6.56 -5.21 -14.51
CA VAL A 59 -6.27 -5.76 -13.17
C VAL A 59 -6.57 -4.74 -12.07
N SER A 60 -6.25 -3.47 -12.31
CA SER A 60 -6.53 -2.36 -11.38
C SER A 60 -8.03 -2.13 -11.18
N ARG A 61 -8.87 -2.40 -12.18
CA ARG A 61 -10.32 -2.23 -12.05
C ARG A 61 -10.99 -3.39 -11.32
N GLU A 62 -10.60 -4.63 -11.64
CA GLU A 62 -11.17 -5.83 -10.99
C GLU A 62 -10.80 -5.92 -9.50
N SER A 63 -9.63 -5.41 -9.12
CA SER A 63 -9.20 -5.34 -7.72
C SER A 63 -9.98 -4.32 -6.88
N ARG A 64 -10.68 -3.35 -7.49
CA ARG A 64 -11.45 -2.31 -6.80
C ARG A 64 -12.85 -2.78 -6.39
N ASN A 65 -12.92 -3.95 -5.77
CA ASN A 65 -14.16 -4.52 -5.25
C ASN A 65 -14.08 -4.67 -3.73
N GLY A 66 -14.86 -3.84 -3.01
CA GLY A 66 -14.92 -3.90 -1.54
C GLY A 66 -15.43 -5.23 -0.98
N ALA A 67 -16.00 -6.11 -1.81
CA ALA A 67 -16.35 -7.48 -1.41
C ALA A 67 -15.12 -8.38 -1.19
N ASN A 68 -13.97 -8.02 -1.75
CA ASN A 68 -12.72 -8.77 -1.60
C ASN A 68 -11.97 -8.44 -0.31
N ASN A 69 -12.34 -7.33 0.35
CA ASN A 69 -11.70 -6.89 1.59
C ASN A 69 -12.24 -7.68 2.79
N GLN A 70 -11.43 -7.76 3.85
CA GLN A 70 -11.86 -8.16 5.17
C GLN A 70 -12.11 -6.94 6.06
N TYR A 71 -13.16 -6.98 6.86
CA TYR A 71 -13.55 -5.88 7.75
C TYR A 71 -13.51 -6.37 9.20
N TRP A 72 -12.41 -6.09 9.89
CA TRP A 72 -12.12 -6.60 11.22
C TRP A 72 -12.66 -5.63 12.28
N LEU A 73 -13.76 -5.99 12.92
CA LEU A 73 -14.35 -5.20 13.98
C LEU A 73 -13.68 -5.46 15.33
N TYR A 74 -13.17 -4.39 15.92
CA TYR A 74 -12.73 -4.30 17.30
C TYR A 74 -13.64 -3.37 18.10
N THR A 75 -13.88 -3.74 19.35
CA THR A 75 -14.56 -2.89 20.34
C THR A 75 -13.90 -3.12 21.69
N ARG A 76 -14.27 -2.36 22.72
CA ARG A 76 -13.80 -2.62 24.10
C ARG A 76 -14.17 -4.02 24.63
N GLN A 77 -15.18 -4.68 24.06
CA GLN A 77 -15.58 -6.04 24.44
C GLN A 77 -14.70 -7.12 23.79
N ASN A 78 -13.98 -6.78 22.72
CA ASN A 78 -13.09 -7.67 22.00
C ASN A 78 -11.86 -6.90 21.48
N PRO A 79 -11.05 -6.30 22.37
CA PRO A 79 -10.00 -5.36 21.96
C PRO A 79 -8.82 -6.04 21.25
N ASN A 80 -8.62 -7.34 21.50
CA ASN A 80 -7.45 -8.09 21.03
C ASN A 80 -7.80 -9.16 19.96
N SER A 81 -9.09 -9.31 19.63
CA SER A 81 -9.55 -10.31 18.66
C SER A 81 -10.71 -9.74 17.87
N PHE A 82 -10.56 -9.61 16.56
CA PHE A 82 -11.61 -9.07 15.72
C PHE A 82 -12.81 -10.01 15.59
N GLN A 83 -13.96 -9.43 15.29
CA GLN A 83 -15.09 -10.12 14.70
C GLN A 83 -15.17 -9.73 13.23
N LEU A 84 -15.21 -10.71 12.32
CA LEU A 84 -15.23 -10.44 10.89
C LEU A 84 -16.62 -9.94 10.47
N LEU A 85 -16.67 -8.73 9.92
CA LEU A 85 -17.82 -8.22 9.19
C LEU A 85 -17.68 -8.62 7.73
N VAL A 86 -18.76 -9.15 7.16
CA VAL A 86 -18.77 -9.74 5.82
C VAL A 86 -19.61 -8.86 4.91
N HIS A 87 -19.04 -8.50 3.75
CA HIS A 87 -19.71 -7.72 2.73
C HIS A 87 -21.07 -8.33 2.37
N ASN A 88 -22.11 -7.48 2.23
CA ASN A 88 -23.49 -7.89 1.97
C ASN A 88 -24.11 -8.89 2.97
N ASN A 89 -23.55 -9.02 4.18
CA ASN A 89 -24.10 -9.89 5.21
C ASN A 89 -24.41 -9.11 6.50
N ILE A 90 -25.65 -8.64 6.63
CA ILE A 90 -26.13 -7.90 7.82
C ILE A 90 -26.04 -8.72 9.11
N ASN A 91 -26.09 -10.06 9.03
CA ASN A 91 -26.00 -10.91 10.20
C ASN A 91 -24.59 -10.89 10.81
N SER A 92 -23.55 -10.67 10.00
CA SER A 92 -22.18 -10.48 10.52
C SER A 92 -22.09 -9.25 11.44
N VAL A 93 -22.83 -8.18 11.11
CA VAL A 93 -22.92 -6.97 11.96
C VAL A 93 -23.78 -7.24 13.19
N ARG A 94 -24.98 -7.81 13.01
CA ARG A 94 -25.95 -8.04 14.10
C ARG A 94 -25.46 -9.02 15.17
N ASN A 95 -24.63 -9.98 14.79
CA ASN A 95 -24.08 -10.99 15.69
C ASN A 95 -22.69 -10.63 16.24
N SER A 96 -22.22 -9.41 15.96
CA SER A 96 -20.96 -8.87 16.49
C SER A 96 -21.21 -7.93 17.67
N ASN A 97 -20.14 -7.36 18.22
CA ASN A 97 -20.16 -6.34 19.26
C ASN A 97 -20.43 -4.94 18.70
N TYR A 98 -20.76 -4.81 17.41
CA TYR A 98 -21.03 -3.52 16.78
C TYR A 98 -22.22 -2.82 17.44
N VAL A 99 -22.04 -1.54 17.77
CA VAL A 99 -23.10 -0.70 18.34
C VAL A 99 -23.32 0.53 17.49
N ALA A 100 -24.46 0.61 16.81
CA ALA A 100 -24.76 1.66 15.84
C ALA A 100 -24.80 3.09 16.44
N SER A 101 -25.08 3.23 17.74
CA SER A 101 -25.09 4.53 18.43
C SER A 101 -23.70 4.99 18.88
N ARG A 102 -22.66 4.17 18.74
CA ARG A 102 -21.29 4.52 19.10
C ARG A 102 -20.51 5.08 17.90
N PRO A 103 -19.50 5.94 18.14
CA PRO A 103 -18.62 6.42 17.08
C PRO A 103 -17.93 5.27 16.35
N LEU A 104 -17.79 5.41 15.03
CA LEU A 104 -17.06 4.49 14.16
C LEU A 104 -15.72 5.11 13.76
N LYS A 105 -14.64 4.31 13.84
CA LYS A 105 -13.33 4.60 13.29
C LYS A 105 -12.97 3.50 12.30
N VAL A 106 -12.47 3.90 11.13
CA VAL A 106 -12.04 2.97 10.08
C VAL A 106 -10.56 3.20 9.84
N ILE A 107 -9.77 2.14 9.88
CA ILE A 107 -8.34 2.13 9.64
C ILE A 107 -8.12 1.31 8.38
N VAL A 108 -7.38 1.86 7.42
CA VAL A 108 -7.04 1.19 6.17
C VAL A 108 -5.54 1.23 6.05
N HIS A 109 -4.91 0.07 5.87
CA HIS A 109 -3.47 -0.01 5.69
C HIS A 109 -3.06 0.47 4.29
N GLY A 110 -1.77 0.73 4.10
CA GLY A 110 -1.24 1.36 2.90
C GLY A 110 -0.42 0.42 2.02
N TRP A 111 0.55 0.99 1.32
CA TRP A 111 1.44 0.26 0.42
C TRP A 111 2.16 -0.89 1.11
N ASN A 112 2.12 -2.07 0.48
CA ASN A 112 2.82 -3.29 0.90
C ASN A 112 2.69 -3.58 2.40
N SER A 113 1.45 -3.51 2.89
CA SER A 113 1.04 -3.71 4.27
C SER A 113 -0.11 -4.70 4.32
N ASN A 114 -0.55 -5.09 5.51
CA ASN A 114 -1.72 -5.93 5.71
C ASN A 114 -2.44 -5.58 7.01
N GLY A 115 -3.60 -6.18 7.26
CA GLY A 115 -4.40 -5.96 8.47
C GLY A 115 -3.65 -6.16 9.79
N ASN A 116 -2.57 -6.94 9.82
CA ASN A 116 -1.73 -7.17 11.00
C ASN A 116 -0.52 -6.23 11.12
N SER A 117 -0.22 -5.42 10.10
CA SER A 117 0.88 -4.45 10.18
C SER A 117 0.70 -3.50 11.36
N GLU A 118 1.80 -3.14 12.04
CA GLU A 118 1.84 -2.53 13.39
C GLU A 118 0.91 -1.31 13.56
N ILE A 119 0.74 -0.52 12.50
CA ILE A 119 -0.16 0.64 12.49
C ILE A 119 -1.60 0.28 12.91
N ASN A 120 -2.10 -0.87 12.49
CA ASN A 120 -3.48 -1.30 12.74
C ASN A 120 -3.73 -1.63 14.22
N PRO A 121 -3.00 -2.56 14.87
CA PRO A 121 -3.19 -2.83 16.28
C PRO A 121 -2.82 -1.63 17.15
N MET A 122 -1.79 -0.84 16.79
CA MET A 122 -1.40 0.35 17.55
C MET A 122 -2.51 1.40 17.58
N VAL A 123 -3.03 1.78 16.41
CA VAL A 123 -4.09 2.80 16.30
C VAL A 123 -5.41 2.29 16.85
N THR A 124 -5.74 1.01 16.64
CA THR A 124 -6.91 0.37 17.25
C THR A 124 -6.86 0.44 18.77
N SER A 125 -5.74 0.05 19.37
CA SER A 125 -5.53 0.11 20.83
C SER A 125 -5.65 1.54 21.35
N ALA A 126 -5.05 2.51 20.65
CA ALA A 126 -5.12 3.92 21.02
C ALA A 126 -6.55 4.46 21.01
N PHE A 127 -7.35 4.12 19.99
CA PHE A 127 -8.77 4.49 19.98
C PHE A 127 -9.53 3.83 21.12
N LEU A 128 -9.44 2.52 21.29
CA LEU A 128 -10.21 1.81 22.31
C LEU A 128 -9.86 2.23 23.75
N ALA A 129 -8.63 2.70 23.98
CA ALA A 129 -8.20 3.25 25.27
C ALA A 129 -9.01 4.49 25.68
N VAL A 130 -9.38 5.35 24.73
CA VAL A 130 -10.03 6.65 25.02
C VAL A 130 -11.48 6.74 24.53
N LEU A 131 -11.89 5.84 23.64
CA LEU A 131 -13.18 5.86 22.97
C LEU A 131 -13.95 4.57 23.24
N ASP A 132 -15.21 4.69 23.69
CA ASP A 132 -16.17 3.59 23.61
C ASP A 132 -16.79 3.57 22.22
N GLY A 133 -16.13 2.89 21.29
CA GLY A 133 -16.42 2.97 19.85
C GLY A 133 -16.31 1.64 19.12
N ASN A 134 -16.72 1.66 17.86
CA ASN A 134 -16.45 0.61 16.89
C ASN A 134 -15.17 1.01 16.13
N VAL A 135 -14.17 0.14 16.12
CA VAL A 135 -12.97 0.32 15.29
C VAL A 135 -12.98 -0.79 14.24
N ILE A 136 -12.92 -0.44 12.97
CA ILE A 136 -12.85 -1.40 11.86
C ILE A 136 -11.49 -1.25 11.18
N VAL A 137 -10.70 -2.32 11.17
CA VAL A 137 -9.54 -2.44 10.29
C VAL A 137 -10.02 -3.03 8.97
N VAL A 138 -9.66 -2.39 7.85
CA VAL A 138 -9.91 -2.89 6.49
C VAL A 138 -8.63 -3.52 5.99
N ASP A 139 -8.66 -4.82 5.80
CA ASP A 139 -7.60 -5.58 5.13
C ASP A 139 -8.00 -5.78 3.66
N TRP A 140 -7.34 -5.05 2.76
CA TRP A 140 -7.64 -5.01 1.33
C TRP A 140 -6.56 -5.72 0.52
#